data_AF-A0A946BWS7-F1
#
_entry.id   AF-A0A946BWS7-F1
#
_cell.length_a   1.000
_cell.length_b   1.000
_cell.length_c   1.000
_cell.angle_alpha   90.00
_cell.angle_beta   90.00
_cell.angle_gamma   90.00
#
_symmetry.space_group_name_H-M   'P 1'
#
loop_
_entity.id
_entity.type
_entity.pdbx_description
1 polymer ?
#
loop_
_entity_poly.entity_id
_entity_poly.type
_entity_poly.pdbx_seq_one_letter_code
_entity_poly.pdbx_strand_id
1 'polypeptide(L)'
;MTAGDKSTVMESLKEGLHKANALNALLEEELTLLKAGDLESFEALQAKKSETLEALSTLIPLLTGDVSLTEAEDDEAVVPLVEEINTLLATCRDAHLRNAMLVDRKMEATRSALEVLRSSRSADTGETYDRLGKLKRGQSRGRETDV
;
A
#
# COMPACT_ATOMS: atom_id res chain seq x y z
N MET A 1 18.04 -32.02 29.56
CA MET A 1 18.84 -31.28 28.55
C MET A 1 18.11 -29.99 28.14
N THR A 2 17.49 -29.26 29.09
CA THR A 2 16.43 -28.26 28.81
C THR A 2 16.88 -26.79 28.83
N ALA A 3 18.14 -26.50 29.20
CA ALA A 3 18.64 -25.13 29.24
C ALA A 3 19.07 -24.58 27.86
N GLY A 4 19.52 -25.47 26.95
CA GLY A 4 19.97 -25.08 25.61
C GLY A 4 18.81 -24.63 24.69
N ASP A 5 17.68 -25.33 24.75
CA ASP A 5 16.51 -24.98 23.95
C ASP A 5 15.88 -23.65 24.42
N LYS A 6 15.85 -23.39 25.73
CA LYS A 6 15.33 -22.13 26.30
C LYS A 6 16.13 -20.89 25.88
N SER A 7 17.46 -20.97 25.91
CA SER A 7 18.33 -19.87 25.47
C SER A 7 18.11 -19.56 23.99
N THR A 8 17.98 -20.61 23.17
CA THR A 8 17.77 -20.50 21.72
C THR A 8 16.41 -19.87 21.39
N VAL A 9 15.34 -20.24 22.13
CA VAL A 9 14.01 -19.64 21.99
C VAL A 9 14.03 -18.16 22.38
N MET A 10 14.68 -17.80 23.49
CA MET A 10 14.77 -16.41 23.92
C MET A 10 15.58 -15.53 22.96
N GLU A 11 16.65 -16.06 22.37
CA GLU A 11 17.41 -15.38 21.30
C GLU A 11 16.56 -15.18 20.05
N SER A 12 15.82 -16.20 19.64
CA SER A 12 14.91 -16.14 18.48
C SER A 12 13.79 -15.11 18.67
N LEU A 13 13.24 -15.00 19.88
CA LEU A 13 12.23 -13.98 20.22
C LEU A 13 12.81 -12.56 20.20
N LYS A 14 14.01 -12.36 20.74
CA LYS A 14 14.70 -11.05 20.67
C LYS A 14 15.01 -10.65 19.23
N GLU A 15 15.43 -11.61 18.40
CA GLU A 15 15.63 -11.39 16.98
C GLU A 15 14.31 -11.04 16.26
N GLY A 16 13.22 -11.73 16.61
CA GLY A 16 11.87 -11.41 16.12
C GLY A 16 11.43 -10.00 16.48
N LEU A 17 11.64 -9.56 17.73
CA LEU A 17 11.36 -8.21 18.17
C LEU A 17 12.19 -7.17 17.41
N HIS A 18 13.48 -7.44 17.19
CA HIS A 18 14.34 -6.54 16.43
C HIS A 18 13.88 -6.42 14.97
N LYS A 19 13.54 -7.53 14.32
CA LYS A 19 13.02 -7.55 12.94
C LYS A 19 11.66 -6.87 12.82
N ALA A 20 10.77 -7.06 13.79
CA ALA A 20 9.47 -6.40 13.80
C ALA A 20 9.62 -4.87 13.94
N ASN A 21 10.53 -4.40 14.79
CA ASN A 21 10.86 -2.98 14.90
C ASN A 21 11.47 -2.43 13.60
N ALA A 22 12.36 -3.18 12.96
CA ALA A 22 12.92 -2.82 11.66
C ALA A 22 11.83 -2.71 10.59
N LEU A 23 10.85 -3.63 10.58
CA LEU A 23 9.69 -3.56 9.68
C LEU A 23 8.85 -2.31 9.93
N ASN A 24 8.58 -1.95 11.19
CA ASN A 24 7.84 -0.72 11.49
C ASN A 24 8.58 0.53 10.98
N ALA A 25 9.90 0.61 11.20
CA ALA A 25 10.72 1.71 10.69
C ALA A 25 10.69 1.80 9.15
N LEU A 26 10.76 0.66 8.45
CA LEU A 26 10.62 0.61 7.00
C LEU A 26 9.25 1.10 6.52
N LEU A 27 8.17 0.74 7.22
CA LEU A 27 6.81 1.18 6.88
C LEU A 27 6.60 2.68 7.11
N GLU A 28 7.26 3.25 8.13
CA GLU A 28 7.29 4.70 8.36
C GLU A 28 8.09 5.42 7.26
N GLU A 29 9.24 4.88 6.86
CA GLU A 29 10.02 5.41 5.74
C GLU A 29 9.22 5.35 4.42
N GLU A 30 8.57 4.22 4.11
CA GLU A 30 7.66 4.08 2.98
C GLU A 30 6.58 5.18 3.00
N LEU A 31 5.98 5.46 4.17
CA LEU A 31 4.96 6.50 4.30
C LEU A 31 5.51 7.88 3.96
N THR A 32 6.75 8.19 4.37
CA THR A 32 7.39 9.47 4.05
C THR A 32 7.67 9.61 2.55
N LEU A 33 8.17 8.55 1.91
CA LEU A 33 8.47 8.53 0.48
C LEU A 33 7.20 8.61 -0.37
N LEU A 34 6.14 7.88 0.00
CA LEU A 34 4.83 7.96 -0.64
C LEU A 34 4.20 9.36 -0.55
N LYS A 35 4.41 10.07 0.55
CA LYS A 35 3.99 11.46 0.71
C LYS A 35 4.81 12.41 -0.16
N ALA A 36 6.13 12.21 -0.23
CA ALA A 36 7.05 12.98 -1.06
C ALA A 36 6.87 12.71 -2.56
N GLY A 37 6.29 11.57 -2.93
CA GLY A 37 6.13 11.14 -4.32
C GLY A 37 7.38 10.52 -4.93
N ASP A 38 8.35 10.12 -4.09
CA ASP A 38 9.57 9.45 -4.53
C ASP A 38 9.31 7.93 -4.69
N LEU A 39 8.92 7.55 -5.90
CA LEU A 39 8.57 6.17 -6.23
C LEU A 39 9.80 5.27 -6.42
N GLU A 40 10.94 5.82 -6.85
CA GLU A 40 12.17 5.04 -7.08
C GLU A 40 12.75 4.55 -5.75
N SER A 41 12.85 5.46 -4.77
CA SER A 41 13.25 5.07 -3.41
C SER A 41 12.23 4.12 -2.78
N PHE A 42 10.92 4.34 -3.00
CA PHE A 42 9.88 3.45 -2.49
C PHE A 42 9.98 2.02 -3.07
N GLU A 43 10.28 1.88 -4.36
CA GLU A 43 10.46 0.58 -5.02
C GLU A 43 11.70 -0.14 -4.49
N ALA A 44 12.79 0.59 -4.25
CA ALA A 44 14.00 0.04 -3.63
C ALA A 44 13.75 -0.51 -2.20
N LEU A 45 12.83 0.10 -1.45
CA LEU A 45 12.43 -0.40 -0.12
C LEU A 45 11.64 -1.72 -0.17
N GLN A 46 10.96 -2.04 -1.27
CA GLN A 46 10.15 -3.26 -1.37
C GLN A 46 10.98 -4.54 -1.22
N ALA A 47 12.21 -4.55 -1.76
CA ALA A 47 13.13 -5.67 -1.61
C ALA A 47 13.50 -5.92 -0.14
N LYS A 48 13.87 -4.85 0.59
CA LYS A 48 14.22 -4.92 2.02
C LYS A 48 13.05 -5.37 2.89
N LYS A 49 11.85 -4.89 2.56
CA LYS A 49 10.62 -5.29 3.24
C LYS A 49 10.29 -6.76 3.02
N SER A 50 10.45 -7.27 1.80
CA SER A 50 10.25 -8.69 1.49
C SER A 50 11.20 -9.57 2.30
N GLU A 51 12.49 -9.22 2.35
CA GLU A 51 13.50 -9.93 3.13
C GLU A 51 13.15 -9.94 4.63
N THR A 52 12.76 -8.78 5.17
CA THR A 52 12.37 -8.65 6.59
C THR A 52 11.11 -9.48 6.91
N LEU A 53 10.11 -9.50 6.01
CA LEU A 53 8.90 -10.30 6.18
C LEU A 53 9.17 -11.80 6.08
N GLU A 54 10.04 -12.24 5.16
CA GLU A 54 10.46 -13.63 5.05
C GLU A 54 11.15 -14.09 6.34
N ALA A 55 12.05 -13.26 6.87
CA ALA A 55 12.76 -13.49 8.11
C ALA A 55 11.85 -13.47 9.37
N LEU A 56 10.73 -12.75 9.33
CA LEU A 56 9.69 -12.81 10.36
C LEU A 56 8.78 -14.04 10.19
N SER A 57 8.53 -14.47 8.95
CA SER A 57 7.67 -15.61 8.66
C SER A 57 8.20 -16.93 9.25
N THR A 58 9.52 -17.07 9.30
CA THR A 58 10.17 -18.23 9.94
C THR A 58 9.96 -18.26 11.46
N LEU A 59 9.63 -17.13 12.08
CA LEU A 59 9.39 -16.99 13.52
C LEU A 59 7.90 -17.12 13.88
N ILE A 60 6.99 -17.09 12.91
CA ILE A 60 5.54 -17.23 13.14
C ILE A 60 5.17 -18.53 13.88
N PRO A 61 5.74 -19.72 13.56
CA PRO A 61 5.42 -20.95 14.28
C PRO A 61 5.78 -20.89 15.77
N LEU A 62 6.84 -20.12 16.10
CA LEU A 62 7.27 -19.90 17.48
C LEU A 62 6.36 -18.91 18.22
N LEU A 63 5.86 -17.88 17.52
CA LEU A 63 4.96 -16.86 18.05
C LEU A 63 3.50 -17.33 18.22
N THR A 64 3.06 -18.32 17.43
CA THR A 64 1.66 -18.81 17.40
C THR A 64 1.43 -20.05 18.27
N GLY A 65 2.49 -20.63 18.84
CA GLY A 65 2.39 -21.80 19.74
C GLY A 65 2.22 -23.15 19.02
N ASP A 66 2.47 -23.23 17.71
CA ASP A 66 2.39 -24.48 16.94
C ASP A 66 3.53 -25.46 17.27
N VAL A 67 4.65 -24.93 17.78
CA VAL A 67 5.68 -25.72 18.48
C VAL A 67 5.25 -25.79 19.93
N SER A 68 5.03 -26.99 20.48
CA SER A 68 4.65 -27.21 21.88
C SER A 68 5.60 -26.49 22.85
N LEU A 69 5.27 -25.25 23.19
CA LEU A 69 5.92 -24.43 24.22
C LEU A 69 5.33 -24.74 25.60
N THR A 70 4.73 -25.92 25.80
CA THR A 70 4.07 -26.32 27.05
C THR A 70 4.97 -26.28 28.30
N GLU A 71 6.29 -26.16 28.14
CA GLU A 71 7.26 -25.95 29.24
C GLU A 71 7.90 -24.53 29.28
N ALA A 72 7.61 -23.68 28.30
CA ALA A 72 8.12 -22.31 28.16
C ALA A 72 7.02 -21.24 28.29
N GLU A 73 5.74 -21.62 28.15
CA GLU A 73 4.58 -20.76 28.43
C GLU A 73 4.45 -20.40 29.92
N ASP A 74 5.04 -21.22 30.82
CA ASP A 74 5.12 -20.96 32.26
C ASP A 74 6.26 -19.99 32.66
N ASP A 75 7.04 -19.50 31.70
CA ASP A 75 8.13 -18.55 31.95
C ASP A 75 7.60 -17.10 31.88
N GLU A 76 7.53 -16.43 33.03
CA GLU A 76 7.00 -15.06 33.21
C GLU A 76 7.69 -14.01 32.30
N ALA A 77 8.87 -14.33 31.75
CA ALA A 77 9.62 -13.46 30.84
C ALA A 77 9.33 -13.69 29.34
N VAL A 78 8.79 -14.86 28.94
CA VAL A 78 8.57 -15.22 27.52
C VAL A 78 7.22 -14.69 27.03
N VAL A 79 6.18 -14.83 27.85
CA VAL A 79 4.82 -14.35 27.57
C VAL A 79 4.76 -12.86 27.21
N PRO A 80 5.34 -11.92 28.00
CA PRO A 80 5.27 -10.50 27.66
C PRO A 80 6.02 -10.13 26.37
N LEU A 81 7.10 -10.84 26.03
CA LEU A 81 7.84 -10.60 24.79
C LEU A 81 7.05 -11.04 23.55
N VAL A 82 6.36 -12.19 23.63
CA VAL A 82 5.48 -12.65 22.55
C VAL A 82 4.31 -11.69 22.37
N GLU A 83 3.72 -11.20 23.46
CA GLU A 83 2.66 -10.20 23.41
C GLU A 83 3.16 -8.88 22.81
N GLU A 84 4.34 -8.40 23.21
CA GLU A 84 4.98 -7.21 22.64
C GLU A 84 5.17 -7.36 21.12
N ILE A 85 5.73 -8.47 20.65
CA ILE A 85 5.93 -8.72 19.22
C ILE A 85 4.58 -8.73 18.48
N ASN A 86 3.55 -9.37 19.03
CA ASN A 86 2.22 -9.41 18.42
C ASN A 86 1.58 -8.01 18.32
N THR A 87 1.69 -7.18 19.36
CA THR A 87 1.19 -5.80 19.31
C THR A 87 1.93 -4.96 18.26
N LEU A 88 3.24 -5.19 18.12
CA LEU A 88 4.06 -4.48 17.15
C LEU A 88 3.74 -4.93 15.71
N LEU A 89 3.51 -6.22 15.48
CA LEU A 89 3.06 -6.75 14.20
C LEU A 89 1.67 -6.23 13.82
N ALA A 90 0.76 -6.10 14.79
CA ALA A 90 -0.55 -5.47 14.55
C ALA A 90 -0.39 -4.00 14.11
N THR A 91 0.53 -3.26 14.75
CA THR A 91 0.86 -1.88 14.36
C THR A 91 1.47 -1.82 12.95
N CYS A 92 2.37 -2.75 12.61
CA CYS A 92 2.94 -2.86 11.28
C CYS A 92 1.86 -3.14 10.22
N ARG A 93 0.90 -4.04 10.51
CA ARG A 93 -0.23 -4.30 9.60
C ARG A 93 -1.04 -3.02 9.35
N ASP A 94 -1.37 -2.29 10.39
CA ASP A 94 -2.16 -1.06 10.27
C ASP A 94 -1.39 0.05 9.54
N ALA A 95 -0.07 0.16 9.75
CA ALA A 95 0.81 1.03 8.96
C ALA A 95 0.83 0.62 7.48
N HIS A 96 0.94 -0.67 7.19
CA HIS A 96 0.93 -1.17 5.81
C HIS A 96 -0.39 -0.90 5.09
N LEU A 97 -1.53 -1.09 5.77
CA LEU A 97 -2.86 -0.77 5.22
C LEU A 97 -3.01 0.72 4.89
N ARG A 98 -2.48 1.60 5.75
CA ARG A 98 -2.44 3.05 5.48
C ARG A 98 -1.61 3.37 4.23
N ASN A 99 -0.45 2.74 4.07
CA ASN A 99 0.39 2.91 2.88
C ASN A 99 -0.35 2.44 1.61
N ALA A 100 -1.03 1.29 1.66
CA ALA A 100 -1.81 0.77 0.55
C ALA A 100 -2.94 1.73 0.12
N MET A 101 -3.73 2.24 1.07
CA MET A 101 -4.79 3.23 0.78
C MET A 101 -4.25 4.51 0.12
N LEU A 102 -3.06 4.97 0.52
CA LEU A 102 -2.42 6.13 -0.09
C LEU A 102 -2.02 5.87 -1.54
N VAL A 103 -1.45 4.69 -1.82
CA VAL A 103 -1.10 4.27 -3.18
C VAL A 103 -2.35 4.21 -4.06
N ASP A 104 -3.42 3.56 -3.60
CA ASP A 104 -4.68 3.45 -4.35
C ASP A 104 -5.26 4.82 -4.71
N ARG A 105 -5.32 5.74 -3.73
CA ARG A 105 -5.82 7.09 -3.95
C ARG A 105 -4.96 7.88 -4.95
N LYS A 106 -3.63 7.70 -4.91
CA LYS A 106 -2.72 8.33 -5.87
C LYS A 106 -2.93 7.76 -7.28
N MET A 107 -3.13 6.45 -7.42
CA MET A 107 -3.44 5.83 -8.71
C MET A 107 -4.80 6.27 -9.25
N GLU A 108 -5.81 6.44 -8.40
CA GLU A 108 -7.13 6.94 -8.82
C GLU A 108 -7.03 8.39 -9.32
N ALA A 109 -6.29 9.25 -8.61
CA ALA A 109 -6.05 10.63 -9.03
C ALA A 109 -5.32 10.72 -10.38
N THR A 110 -4.32 9.88 -10.63
CA THR A 110 -3.61 9.86 -11.93
C THR A 110 -4.51 9.36 -13.06
N ARG A 111 -5.33 8.33 -12.82
CA ARG A 111 -6.33 7.86 -13.79
C ARG A 111 -7.35 8.95 -14.13
N SER A 112 -7.90 9.61 -13.12
CA SER A 112 -8.86 10.72 -13.30
C SER A 112 -8.23 11.90 -14.05
N ALA A 113 -7.00 12.29 -13.71
CA ALA A 113 -6.28 13.34 -14.43
C ALA A 113 -6.06 12.97 -15.92
N LEU A 114 -5.70 11.72 -16.21
CA LEU A 114 -5.58 11.23 -17.59
C LEU A 114 -6.92 11.24 -18.33
N GLU A 115 -8.02 10.88 -17.66
CA GLU A 115 -9.36 10.93 -18.25
C GLU A 115 -9.80 12.36 -18.61
N VAL A 116 -9.51 13.33 -17.75
CA VAL A 116 -9.77 14.77 -18.01
C VAL A 116 -8.94 15.26 -19.21
N LEU A 117 -7.66 14.88 -19.28
CA LEU A 117 -6.78 15.23 -20.41
C LEU A 117 -7.24 14.58 -21.73
N ARG A 118 -7.76 13.35 -21.68
CA ARG A 118 -8.32 12.69 -22.87
C ARG A 118 -9.63 13.32 -23.30
N SER A 119 -10.52 13.63 -22.35
CA SER A 119 -11.82 14.23 -22.62
C SER A 119 -11.69 15.66 -23.19
N SER A 120 -10.75 16.45 -22.67
CA SER A 120 -10.45 17.79 -23.21
C SER A 120 -9.91 17.74 -24.65
N ARG A 121 -9.06 16.77 -24.98
CA ARG A 121 -8.58 16.57 -26.37
C ARG A 121 -9.72 16.17 -27.33
N SER A 122 -10.64 15.33 -26.88
CA SER A 122 -11.80 14.93 -27.70
C SER A 122 -12.77 16.09 -27.95
N ALA A 123 -12.98 16.97 -26.96
CA ALA A 123 -13.80 18.18 -27.12
C ALA A 123 -13.18 19.17 -28.13
N ASP A 124 -11.86 19.38 -28.09
CA ASP A 124 -11.14 20.28 -29.01
C ASP A 124 -11.20 19.80 -30.48
N THR A 125 -11.17 18.48 -30.71
CA THR A 125 -11.34 17.92 -32.07
C THR A 125 -12.77 18.01 -32.62
N GLY A 126 -13.78 18.06 -31.75
CA GLY A 126 -15.18 18.26 -32.15
C GLY A 126 -15.49 19.71 -32.49
N GLU A 127 -14.94 20.66 -31.73
CA GLU A 127 -15.16 22.09 -31.95
C GLU A 127 -14.38 22.67 -33.14
N THR A 128 -13.23 22.09 -33.49
CA THR A 128 -12.44 22.51 -34.67
C THR A 128 -13.04 22.02 -35.99
N TYR A 129 -13.75 20.89 -35.99
CA TYR A 129 -14.48 20.39 -37.17
C TYR A 129 -15.75 21.20 -37.47
N ASP A 130 -16.43 21.71 -36.43
CA ASP A 130 -17.62 22.57 -36.59
C ASP A 130 -17.28 23.96 -37.15
N ARG A 131 -16.05 24.45 -36.87
CA ARG A 131 -15.61 25.79 -37.27
C ARG A 131 -15.03 25.90 -38.69
N LEU A 132 -14.65 24.79 -39.34
CA LEU A 132 -14.13 24.79 -40.72
C LEU A 132 -15.14 24.35 -41.79
N GLY A 133 -16.29 23.80 -41.41
CA GLY A 133 -17.27 23.23 -42.32
C GLY A 133 -18.63 23.91 -42.22
N LYS A 134 -18.83 24.97 -43.01
CA LYS A 134 -20.12 25.54 -43.45
C LYS A 134 -21.33 24.64 -43.11
N LEU A 135 -22.38 25.19 -42.50
CA LEU A 135 -23.66 25.41 -43.20
C LEU A 135 -24.39 26.66 -42.67
N LYS A 136 -24.34 27.63 -43.57
CA LYS A 136 -25.00 28.92 -43.66
C LYS A 136 -26.52 28.79 -43.46
N ARG A 137 -27.04 29.75 -42.71
CA ARG A 137 -28.44 30.21 -42.61
C ARG A 137 -29.29 29.96 -43.87
N GLY A 138 -30.47 29.39 -43.66
CA GLY A 138 -31.57 29.36 -44.61
C GLY A 138 -32.91 29.67 -43.93
N GLN A 139 -33.05 30.87 -43.38
CA GLN A 139 -34.37 31.49 -43.23
C GLN A 139 -34.91 31.79 -44.64
N SER A 140 -35.92 31.06 -45.09
CA SER A 140 -36.86 31.56 -46.11
C SER A 140 -38.26 31.48 -45.54
N ARG A 141 -38.69 32.61 -44.99
CA ARG A 141 -40.09 32.94 -44.71
C ARG A 141 -40.72 33.43 -46.02
N GLY A 142 -41.80 32.77 -46.43
CA GLY A 142 -42.92 33.34 -47.19
C GLY A 142 -42.78 33.44 -48.71
N ARG A 143 -43.74 32.85 -49.44
CA ARG A 143 -44.71 33.61 -50.25
C ARG A 143 -45.83 32.69 -50.77
N GLU A 144 -47.04 33.07 -50.38
CA GLU A 144 -48.37 32.76 -50.90
C GLU A 144 -48.47 33.01 -52.42
N THR A 145 -49.09 32.09 -53.19
CA THR A 145 -49.93 32.42 -54.35
C THR A 145 -50.91 31.28 -54.66
N ASP A 146 -52.18 31.68 -54.64
CA ASP A 146 -53.42 31.07 -55.15
C ASP A 146 -53.41 30.90 -56.68
N VAL A 147 -53.84 29.73 -57.20
CA VAL A 147 -54.75 29.48 -58.36
C VAL A 147 -55.01 27.99 -58.55
#